data_AF-A0AAU4A1Y3-F1
#
_entry.id   AF-A0AAU4A1Y3-F1
#
_cell.length_a   1.000
_cell.length_b   1.000
_cell.length_c   1.000
_cell.angle_alpha   90.00
_cell.angle_beta   90.00
_cell.angle_gamma   90.00
#
_symmetry.space_group_name_H-M   'P 1'
#
loop_
_entity.id
_entity.type
_entity.pdbx_description
1 polymer ?
#
loop_
_entity_poly.entity_id
_entity_poly.type
_entity_poly.pdbx_seq_one_letter_code
_entity_poly.pdbx_strand_id
1 'polypeptide(L)'
;MNAPYSITIQTKDHGPVVLPEPSWCAGGHRDGVCRADIHHEGTEHAATVDIPGTEPVRFLTAFLSQYPFAEHSSRRITVAVEIEGEHHEFDPAGLGDLAATITAHALYGLLPLRARLQSLQDGGA
;
A
#
# COMPACT_ATOMS: atom_id res chain seq x y z
N MET A 1 -23.06 -3.92 -15.03
CA MET A 1 -22.16 -4.76 -14.21
C MET A 1 -21.50 -5.73 -15.18
N ASN A 2 -20.19 -5.63 -15.40
CA ASN A 2 -19.49 -6.59 -16.27
C ASN A 2 -19.48 -7.97 -15.58
N ALA A 3 -19.62 -9.03 -16.37
CA ALA A 3 -19.45 -10.40 -15.88
C ALA A 3 -18.06 -10.56 -15.24
N PRO A 4 -17.91 -11.38 -14.18
CA PRO A 4 -16.62 -11.60 -13.56
C PRO A 4 -15.64 -12.19 -14.59
N TYR A 5 -14.59 -11.43 -14.92
CA TYR A 5 -13.48 -11.95 -15.71
C TYR A 5 -12.76 -13.00 -14.85
N SER A 6 -12.44 -14.16 -15.42
CA SER A 6 -11.68 -15.19 -14.73
C SER A 6 -10.27 -15.25 -15.29
N ILE A 7 -9.30 -15.40 -14.41
CA ILE A 7 -7.90 -15.56 -14.76
C ILE A 7 -7.45 -16.99 -14.50
N THR A 8 -6.42 -17.43 -15.21
CA THR A 8 -5.75 -18.70 -14.98
C THR A 8 -4.29 -18.41 -14.63
N ILE A 9 -3.84 -18.91 -13.48
CA ILE A 9 -2.45 -18.77 -13.01
C ILE A 9 -1.82 -20.17 -12.99
N GLN A 10 -0.67 -20.33 -13.63
CA GLN A 10 0.12 -21.55 -13.58
C GLN A 10 0.93 -21.58 -12.29
N THR A 11 0.51 -22.37 -11.29
CA THR A 11 1.24 -22.49 -10.02
C THR A 11 2.30 -23.58 -10.09
N LYS A 12 3.37 -23.45 -9.30
CA LYS A 12 4.45 -24.45 -9.25
C LYS A 12 4.13 -25.67 -8.37
N ASP A 13 3.12 -25.58 -7.52
CA ASP A 13 2.80 -26.56 -6.46
C ASP A 13 1.39 -27.18 -6.57
N HIS A 14 0.48 -26.56 -7.30
CA HIS A 14 -0.92 -27.00 -7.39
C HIS A 14 -1.44 -27.14 -8.84
N GLY A 15 -0.59 -26.90 -9.85
CA GLY A 15 -1.00 -26.86 -11.26
C GLY A 15 -1.76 -25.58 -11.64
N PRO A 16 -2.53 -25.58 -12.73
CA PRO A 16 -3.30 -24.41 -13.14
C PRO A 16 -4.42 -24.10 -12.13
N VAL A 17 -4.50 -22.85 -11.67
CA VAL A 17 -5.56 -22.35 -10.80
C VAL A 17 -6.41 -21.35 -11.56
N VAL A 18 -7.71 -21.61 -11.66
CA VAL A 18 -8.70 -20.71 -12.28
C VAL A 18 -9.51 -20.04 -11.18
N LEU A 19 -9.57 -18.71 -11.19
CA LEU A 19 -10.27 -17.93 -10.17
C LEU A 19 -10.91 -16.66 -10.77
N PRO A 20 -12.00 -16.16 -10.17
CA PRO A 20 -12.57 -14.88 -10.55
C PRO A 20 -11.61 -13.76 -10.20
N GLU A 21 -11.42 -12.82 -11.12
CA GLU A 21 -10.68 -11.60 -10.88
C GLU A 21 -11.62 -10.53 -10.30
N PRO A 22 -11.32 -10.00 -9.10
CA PRO A 22 -12.09 -8.92 -8.53
C PRO A 22 -12.02 -7.66 -9.39
N SER A 23 -13.11 -6.90 -9.49
CA SER A 23 -13.18 -5.69 -10.32
C SER A 23 -12.25 -4.55 -9.89
N TRP A 24 -11.66 -4.65 -8.70
CA TRP A 24 -10.68 -3.70 -8.17
C TRP A 24 -9.23 -4.12 -8.42
N CYS A 25 -8.99 -5.36 -8.86
CA CYS A 25 -7.65 -5.84 -9.16
C CYS A 25 -7.12 -5.18 -10.44
N ALA A 26 -5.85 -4.79 -10.42
CA ALA A 26 -5.18 -4.12 -11.53
C ALA A 26 -4.68 -5.09 -12.62
N GLY A 27 -4.81 -6.41 -12.43
CA GLY A 27 -4.48 -7.42 -13.45
C GLY A 27 -3.03 -7.92 -13.46
N GLY A 28 -2.20 -7.51 -12.51
CA GLY A 28 -0.78 -7.88 -12.43
C GLY A 28 -0.53 -9.26 -11.82
N HIS A 29 -0.78 -10.34 -12.56
CA HIS A 29 -0.55 -11.71 -12.09
C HIS A 29 0.73 -12.31 -12.66
N ARG A 30 1.42 -13.13 -11.85
CA ARG A 30 2.63 -13.87 -12.26
C ARG A 30 2.40 -15.38 -12.16
N ASP A 31 2.82 -16.10 -13.19
CA ASP A 31 2.93 -17.56 -13.15
C ASP A 31 4.14 -18.00 -12.29
N GLY A 32 4.17 -19.27 -11.92
CA GLY A 32 5.27 -19.91 -11.19
C GLY A 32 5.27 -19.63 -9.67
N VAL A 33 4.27 -18.92 -9.15
CA VAL A 33 4.06 -18.72 -7.71
C VAL A 33 3.49 -19.99 -7.05
N CYS A 34 3.63 -20.12 -5.72
CA CYS A 34 2.82 -21.10 -4.98
C CYS A 34 1.36 -20.66 -5.02
N ARG A 35 0.40 -21.60 -4.94
CA ARG A 35 -1.02 -21.22 -4.88
C ARG A 35 -1.32 -20.26 -3.72
N ALA A 36 -0.71 -20.50 -2.56
CA ALA A 36 -0.90 -19.66 -1.37
C ALA A 36 -0.47 -18.20 -1.57
N ASP A 37 0.43 -17.95 -2.53
CA ASP A 37 1.01 -16.64 -2.85
C ASP A 37 0.32 -15.94 -4.03
N ILE A 38 -0.75 -16.52 -4.58
CA ILE A 38 -1.60 -15.81 -5.55
C ILE A 38 -2.12 -14.55 -4.87
N HIS A 39 -1.91 -13.40 -5.51
CA HIS A 39 -2.15 -12.08 -4.94
C HIS A 39 -2.99 -11.24 -5.90
N HIS A 40 -4.08 -10.67 -5.39
CA HIS A 40 -4.78 -9.59 -6.07
C HIS A 40 -4.28 -8.26 -5.52
N GLU A 41 -3.70 -7.48 -6.42
CA GLU A 41 -3.21 -6.13 -6.17
C GLU A 41 -4.13 -5.11 -6.86
N GLY A 42 -4.57 -4.10 -6.12
CA GLY A 42 -5.32 -2.95 -6.66
C GLY A 42 -4.39 -1.86 -7.21
N THR A 43 -4.97 -0.77 -7.71
CA THR A 43 -4.18 0.38 -8.17
C THR A 43 -3.38 1.02 -7.03
N GLU A 44 -2.10 1.29 -7.28
CA GLU A 44 -1.25 2.03 -6.34
C GLU A 44 -1.71 3.48 -6.15
N HIS A 45 -1.77 3.90 -4.89
CA HIS A 45 -1.98 5.26 -4.44
C HIS A 45 -0.70 5.75 -3.74
N ALA A 46 0.17 6.44 -4.47
CA ALA A 46 1.42 6.96 -3.94
C ALA A 46 1.29 8.41 -3.46
N ALA A 47 1.78 8.70 -2.25
CA ALA A 47 2.08 10.03 -1.78
C ALA A 47 3.52 10.40 -2.14
N THR A 48 3.72 11.57 -2.74
CA THR A 48 5.04 12.07 -3.15
C THR A 48 5.41 13.32 -2.35
N VAL A 49 6.69 13.44 -2.02
CA VAL A 49 7.27 14.63 -1.35
C VAL A 49 8.35 15.23 -2.23
N ASP A 50 8.28 16.55 -2.42
CA ASP A 50 9.33 17.30 -3.09
C ASP A 50 10.49 17.54 -2.12
N ILE A 51 11.67 17.04 -2.48
CA ILE A 51 12.90 17.25 -1.72
C ILE A 51 13.81 18.18 -2.54
N PRO A 52 14.22 19.34 -1.98
CA PRO A 52 15.07 20.28 -2.71
C PRO A 52 16.36 19.61 -3.22
N GLY A 53 16.61 19.72 -4.52
CA GLY A 53 17.81 19.18 -5.16
C GLY A 53 17.71 17.72 -5.61
N THR A 54 16.56 17.06 -5.48
CA THR A 54 16.30 15.72 -6.01
C THR A 54 15.00 15.67 -6.81
N GLU A 55 14.75 14.56 -7.50
CA GLU A 55 13.41 14.26 -8.03
C GLU A 55 12.43 14.02 -6.87
N PRO A 56 11.11 14.19 -7.10
CA PRO A 56 10.09 13.87 -6.10
C PRO A 56 10.21 12.43 -5.61
N VAL A 57 10.17 12.24 -4.30
CA VAL A 57 10.35 10.92 -3.67
C VAL A 57 8.99 10.37 -3.25
N ARG A 58 8.72 9.10 -3.59
CA ARG A 58 7.57 8.36 -3.05
C ARG A 58 7.79 8.11 -1.56
N PHE A 59 6.84 8.54 -0.74
CA PHE A 59 6.94 8.48 0.72
C PHE A 59 6.01 7.41 1.32
N LEU A 60 4.84 7.17 0.71
CA LEU A 60 3.87 6.16 1.14
C LEU A 60 3.09 5.66 -0.08
N THR A 61 3.18 4.37 -0.38
CA THR A 61 2.37 3.72 -1.43
C THR A 61 1.32 2.84 -0.77
N ALA A 62 0.06 2.97 -1.15
CA ALA A 62 -1.03 2.14 -0.64
C ALA A 62 -1.87 1.52 -1.76
N PHE A 63 -2.34 0.29 -1.60
CA PHE A 63 -3.21 -0.38 -2.58
C PHE A 63 -4.08 -1.45 -1.92
N LEU A 64 -5.21 -1.81 -2.54
CA LEU A 64 -6.01 -2.95 -2.10
C LEU A 64 -5.24 -4.26 -2.30
N SER A 65 -5.20 -5.10 -1.28
CA SER A 65 -4.45 -6.36 -1.26
C SER A 65 -5.34 -7.52 -0.86
N GLN A 66 -5.16 -8.67 -1.50
CA GLN A 66 -5.75 -9.92 -1.05
C GLN A 66 -4.95 -11.14 -1.51
N TYR A 67 -4.69 -12.06 -0.57
CA TYR A 67 -4.18 -13.41 -0.87
C TYR A 67 -5.30 -14.44 -0.70
N PRO A 68 -6.09 -14.76 -1.76
CA PRO A 68 -7.29 -15.61 -1.64
C PRO A 68 -7.02 -17.03 -1.12
N PHE A 69 -5.79 -17.52 -1.25
CA PHE A 69 -5.41 -18.87 -0.82
C PHE A 69 -4.40 -18.89 0.32
N ALA A 70 -4.14 -17.76 0.99
CA ALA A 70 -3.20 -17.69 2.10
C ALA A 70 -3.46 -18.79 3.16
N GLU A 71 -2.37 -19.38 3.66
CA GLU A 71 -2.43 -20.46 4.65
C GLU A 71 -2.01 -19.97 6.06
N HIS A 72 -1.16 -18.94 6.12
CA HIS A 72 -0.59 -18.41 7.37
C HIS A 72 -0.95 -16.95 7.64
N SER A 73 -1.78 -16.34 6.79
CA SER A 73 -2.28 -14.98 6.95
C SER A 73 -3.77 -14.90 6.59
N SER A 74 -4.35 -13.70 6.72
CA SER A 74 -5.75 -13.45 6.40
C SER A 74 -6.01 -13.56 4.90
N ARG A 75 -7.15 -14.13 4.52
CA ARG A 75 -7.67 -14.13 3.13
C ARG A 75 -8.60 -12.95 2.83
N ARG A 76 -8.79 -12.06 3.81
CA ARG A 76 -9.65 -10.88 3.67
C ARG A 76 -8.97 -9.85 2.77
N ILE A 77 -9.78 -9.00 2.15
CA ILE A 77 -9.27 -7.82 1.45
C ILE A 77 -8.81 -6.81 2.51
N THR A 78 -7.60 -6.29 2.34
CA THR A 78 -6.96 -5.27 3.18
C THR A 78 -6.44 -4.15 2.31
N VAL A 79 -5.88 -3.10 2.93
CA VAL A 79 -5.00 -2.15 2.24
C VAL A 79 -3.57 -2.46 2.66
N ALA A 80 -2.72 -2.82 1.71
CA ALA A 80 -1.28 -2.87 1.95
C ALA A 80 -0.73 -1.44 1.85
N VAL A 81 0.09 -1.04 2.81
CA VAL A 81 0.82 0.22 2.82
C VAL A 81 2.30 -0.07 2.93
N GLU A 82 3.09 0.51 2.02
CA GLU A 82 4.55 0.45 2.05
C GLU A 82 5.10 1.38 3.13
N ILE A 83 5.80 0.82 4.12
CA ILE A 83 6.48 1.53 5.20
C ILE A 83 7.87 0.92 5.34
N GLU A 84 8.92 1.75 5.22
CA GLU A 84 10.32 1.32 5.29
C GLU A 84 10.70 0.20 4.30
N GLY A 85 10.05 0.16 3.13
CA GLY A 85 10.31 -0.83 2.07
C GLY A 85 9.56 -2.15 2.25
N GLU A 86 8.73 -2.28 3.29
CA GLU A 86 7.91 -3.47 3.56
C GLU A 86 6.41 -3.15 3.43
N HIS A 87 5.62 -4.13 3.01
CA HIS A 87 4.16 -3.99 2.92
C HIS A 87 3.49 -4.44 4.22
N HIS A 88 2.70 -3.54 4.83
CA HIS A 88 1.90 -3.82 6.00
C HIS A 88 0.41 -3.78 5.65
N GLU A 89 -0.33 -4.82 6.02
CA GLU A 89 -1.76 -4.94 5.74
C GLU A 89 -2.61 -4.31 6.85
N PHE A 90 -3.50 -3.39 6.45
CA PHE A 90 -4.44 -2.71 7.34
C PHE A 90 -5.87 -3.09 6.99
N ASP A 91 -6.67 -3.37 8.02
CA ASP A 91 -8.13 -3.38 7.89
C ASP A 91 -8.68 -1.93 7.90
N PRO A 92 -10.00 -1.71 7.71
CA PRO A 92 -10.55 -0.36 7.67
C PRO A 92 -10.30 0.46 8.94
N ALA A 93 -10.29 -0.16 10.12
CA ALA A 93 -10.07 0.56 11.38
C ALA A 93 -8.59 0.95 11.52
N GLY A 94 -7.68 -0.01 11.29
CA GLY A 94 -6.24 0.23 11.32
C GLY A 94 -5.78 1.25 10.27
N LEU A 95 -6.39 1.28 9.09
CA LEU A 95 -6.10 2.30 8.09
C LEU A 95 -6.54 3.70 8.56
N GLY A 96 -7.67 3.78 9.26
CA GLY A 96 -8.11 5.01 9.92
C GLY A 96 -7.12 5.48 10.99
N ASP A 97 -6.64 4.56 11.82
CA ASP A 97 -5.65 4.86 12.86
C ASP A 97 -4.30 5.29 12.28
N LEU A 98 -3.86 4.68 11.17
CA LEU A 98 -2.67 5.09 10.43
C LEU A 98 -2.82 6.52 9.90
N ALA A 99 -3.95 6.82 9.26
CA ALA A 99 -4.22 8.16 8.74
C ALA A 99 -4.26 9.22 9.85
N ALA A 100 -4.86 8.89 11.00
CA ALA A 100 -4.89 9.75 12.18
C ALA A 100 -3.48 10.00 12.73
N THR A 101 -2.63 8.96 12.76
CA THR A 101 -1.24 9.06 13.22
C THR A 101 -0.41 9.99 12.34
N ILE A 102 -0.49 9.83 11.01
CA ILE A 102 0.21 10.70 10.04
C ILE A 102 -0.27 12.15 10.19
N THR A 103 -1.59 12.34 10.28
CA THR A 103 -2.19 13.68 10.45
C THR A 103 -1.73 14.35 11.73
N ALA A 104 -1.72 13.62 12.85
CA ALA A 104 -1.25 14.12 14.13
C ALA A 104 0.24 14.49 14.07
N HIS A 105 1.08 13.67 13.43
CA HIS A 105 2.50 13.97 13.29
C HIS A 105 2.76 15.23 12.44
N ALA A 106 2.01 15.42 11.36
CA ALA A 106 2.09 16.65 10.57
C ALA A 106 1.70 17.89 11.40
N LEU A 107 0.57 17.82 12.10
CA LEU A 107 0.02 18.96 12.85
C LEU A 107 0.82 19.31 14.10
N TYR A 108 1.22 18.30 14.87
CA TYR A 108 1.80 18.49 16.21
C TYR A 108 3.31 18.23 16.26
N GLY A 109 3.91 17.69 15.20
CA GLY A 109 5.36 17.53 15.07
C GLY A 109 5.96 18.49 14.04
N LEU A 110 5.58 18.34 12.77
CA LEU A 110 6.23 19.05 11.66
C LEU A 110 5.93 20.57 11.65
N LEU A 111 4.68 20.98 11.84
CA LEU A 111 4.34 22.41 11.84
C LEU A 111 4.97 23.20 13.01
N PRO A 112 5.02 22.66 14.25
CA PRO A 112 5.79 23.29 15.32
C PRO A 112 7.28 23.38 15.02
N LEU A 113 7.89 22.33 14.45
CA LEU A 113 9.30 22.38 14.04
C LEU A 113 9.56 23.44 12.97
N ARG A 114 8.65 23.58 12.00
CA ARG A 114 8.70 24.67 11.01
C ARG A 114 8.68 26.05 11.69
N ALA A 115 7.77 26.28 12.63
CA ALA A 115 7.69 27.56 13.35
C ALA A 115 8.98 27.84 14.13
N ARG A 116 9.54 26.81 14.78
CA ARG A 116 10.81 26.92 15.50
C ARG A 116 11.97 27.23 14.56
N LEU A 117 12.04 26.56 13.41
CA LEU A 117 13.05 26.81 12.38
C LEU A 117 13.00 28.28 11.91
N GLN A 118 11.81 28.79 11.60
CA GLN A 118 11.61 30.18 11.17
C GLN A 118 12.12 31.17 12.23
N SER A 119 11.76 30.97 13.50
CA SER A 119 12.22 31.86 14.58
C SER A 119 13.76 31.87 14.75
N LEU A 120 14.43 30.74 14.51
CA LEU A 120 15.89 30.66 14.59
C LEU A 120 16.57 31.34 13.41
N GLN A 121 15.95 31.30 12.24
CA GLN A 121 16.45 31.99 11.04
C GLN A 121 16.26 33.51 11.15
N ASP A 122 15.14 33.97 11.71
CA ASP A 122 14.84 35.39 11.87
C ASP A 122 15.63 36.05 13.01
N GLY A 123 15.94 35.30 14.08
CA GLY A 123 16.68 35.80 15.25
C GLY A 123 18.21 35.70 15.14
N GLY A 124 18.73 35.19 14.01
CA GLY A 124 20.15 35.02 13.74
C GLY A 124 20.78 36.11 12.86
N ALA A 125 20.07 37.22 12.61
CA ALA A 125 20.55 38.38 11.85
C ALA A 125 21.10 39.49 12.77
#